data_AF-A0A2V9JX14-F1
#
_entry.id   AF-A0A2V9JX14-F1
#
_cell.length_a   1.000
_cell.length_b   1.000
_cell.length_c   1.000
_cell.angle_alpha   90.00
_cell.angle_beta   90.00
_cell.angle_gamma   90.00
#
_symmetry.space_group_name_H-M   'P 1'
#
loop_
_entity.id
_entity.type
_entity.pdbx_description
1 polymer ?
#
loop_
_entity_poly.entity_id
_entity_poly.type
_entity_poly.pdbx_seq_one_letter_code
_entity_poly.pdbx_strand_id
1 'polypeptide(L)'
;DLYRPFVRKNASDAHYVSVGRWCTILGVIVSIGTAYLVMNFKSIMDYVQALFSFFIAPLFGTVLLGMLWKRVTAAGGFWGLLAGTVSSVGMFLLVKFDHRMLAYIAISSQAKDMAENMYRALWSWLVCVIVTVVVSAFTRPKPVEELRGLVYGCTELPKEGHLPLWKRPIFWGAISAAGFLILQWIFW
;
A
#
# COMPACT_ATOMS: atom_id res chain seq x y z
N ASP A 1 8.81 2.53 16.41
CA ASP A 1 9.29 1.31 15.71
C ASP A 1 10.76 1.28 15.33
N LEU A 2 11.41 2.42 15.04
CA LEU A 2 12.84 2.39 14.63
C LEU A 2 13.82 2.64 15.79
N TYR A 3 13.68 3.76 16.51
CA TYR A 3 14.71 4.22 17.46
C TYR A 3 14.86 3.31 18.70
N ARG A 4 13.75 2.95 19.36
CA ARG A 4 13.78 2.11 20.56
C ARG A 4 14.26 0.68 20.27
N PRO A 5 13.76 -0.04 19.24
CA PRO A 5 14.18 -1.43 19.00
C PRO A 5 15.59 -1.57 18.43
N PHE A 6 16.09 -0.60 17.66
CA PHE A 6 17.36 -0.74 16.92
C PHE A 6 18.50 0.15 17.43
N VAL A 7 18.23 1.35 17.96
CA VAL A 7 19.27 2.31 18.34
C VAL A 7 19.56 2.28 19.83
N ARG A 8 18.53 2.50 20.65
CA ARG A 8 18.69 2.54 22.12
C ARG A 8 17.51 1.88 22.80
N LYS A 9 17.70 0.63 23.23
CA LYS A 9 16.65 -0.25 23.79
C LYS A 9 16.24 0.10 25.22
N ASN A 10 17.20 0.60 26.01
CA ASN A 10 17.02 0.90 27.44
C ASN A 10 17.35 2.37 27.74
N ALA A 11 16.60 3.30 27.13
CA ALA A 11 16.65 4.71 27.54
C ALA A 11 15.51 5.03 28.51
N SER A 12 15.62 6.15 29.23
CA SER A 12 14.51 6.64 30.06
C SER A 12 13.35 7.13 29.17
N ASP A 13 12.13 7.11 29.71
CA ASP A 13 10.95 7.58 28.98
C ASP A 13 11.08 9.06 28.57
N ALA A 14 11.68 9.88 29.43
CA ALA A 14 11.99 11.28 29.13
C ALA A 14 12.88 11.43 27.88
N HIS A 15 13.84 10.52 27.69
CA HIS A 15 14.68 10.50 26.49
C HIS A 15 13.87 10.15 25.24
N TYR A 16 12.98 9.15 25.31
CA TYR A 16 12.13 8.79 24.16
C TYR A 16 11.16 9.91 23.77
N VAL A 17 10.60 10.63 24.74
CA VAL A 17 9.75 11.80 24.48
C VAL A 17 10.56 12.92 23.82
N SER A 18 11.76 13.21 24.30
CA SER A 18 12.65 14.22 23.70
C SER A 18 13.00 13.87 22.25
N VAL A 19 13.40 12.62 21.99
CA VAL A 19 13.68 12.14 20.63
C VAL A 19 12.43 12.25 19.75
N GLY A 20 11.25 11.90 20.26
CA GLY A 20 9.99 12.07 19.55
C GLY A 20 9.74 13.52 19.14
N ARG A 21 9.95 14.49 20.04
CA ARG A 21 9.81 15.93 19.75
C ARG A 21 10.79 16.38 18.66
N TRP A 22 12.05 15.95 18.73
CA TRP A 22 13.04 16.26 17.70
C TRP A 22 12.70 15.66 16.35
N CYS A 23 12.23 14.40 16.32
CA CYS A 23 11.75 13.77 15.09
C CYS A 23 10.58 14.55 14.48
N THR A 24 9.64 15.04 15.30
CA THR A 24 8.53 15.87 14.80
C THR A 24 9.02 17.19 14.20
N ILE A 25 9.91 17.91 14.89
CA ILE A 25 10.45 19.19 14.39
C ILE A 25 11.19 18.97 13.06
N LEU A 26 12.07 17.97 12.99
CA LEU A 26 12.78 17.63 11.76
C LEU A 26 11.82 17.21 10.64
N GLY A 27 10.80 16.41 10.97
CA GLY A 27 9.76 16.00 10.04
C GLY A 27 8.98 17.18 9.46
N VAL A 28 8.67 18.20 10.28
CA VAL A 28 8.02 19.44 9.83
C VAL A 28 8.93 20.22 8.88
N ILE A 29 10.21 20.38 9.21
CA ILE A 29 11.18 21.07 8.35
C ILE A 29 11.30 20.37 6.98
N VAL A 30 11.42 19.05 6.97
CA VAL A 30 11.46 18.26 5.73
C VAL A 30 10.15 18.38 4.95
N SER A 31 9.00 18.40 5.64
CA SER A 31 7.69 18.59 5.00
C SER A 31 7.57 19.96 4.33
N ILE A 32 8.04 21.03 4.98
CA ILE A 32 8.10 22.38 4.40
C ILE A 32 9.00 22.38 3.16
N GLY A 33 10.17 21.73 3.22
CA GLY A 33 11.05 21.58 2.06
C GLY A 33 10.40 20.81 0.91
N THR A 34 9.64 19.77 1.24
CA THR A 34 8.96 18.92 0.26
C THR A 34 7.78 19.64 -0.40
N ALA A 35 7.16 20.62 0.26
CA ALA A 35 6.09 21.43 -0.33
C ALA A 35 6.52 22.14 -1.62
N TYR A 36 7.78 22.58 -1.73
CA TYR A 36 8.32 23.16 -2.97
C TYR A 36 8.41 22.16 -4.12
N LEU A 37 8.61 20.86 -3.82
CA LEU A 37 8.54 19.81 -4.84
C LEU A 37 7.11 19.62 -5.35
N VAL A 38 6.12 19.70 -4.45
CA VAL A 38 4.69 19.58 -4.79
C VAL A 38 4.24 20.70 -5.73
N MET A 39 4.80 21.91 -5.62
CA MET A 39 4.49 23.04 -6.52
C MET A 39 4.81 22.76 -8.00
N ASN A 40 5.64 21.75 -8.31
CA ASN A 40 5.96 21.37 -9.68
C ASN A 40 4.94 20.40 -10.29
N PHE A 41 3.98 19.89 -9.51
CA PHE A 41 2.91 19.03 -10.03
C PHE A 41 1.76 19.89 -10.56
N LYS A 42 1.08 19.42 -11.62
CA LYS A 42 -0.05 20.10 -12.23
C LYS A 42 -1.25 20.24 -11.28
N SER A 43 -1.43 19.26 -10.39
CA SER A 43 -2.44 19.29 -9.35
C SER A 43 -1.98 18.55 -8.10
N ILE A 44 -2.56 18.90 -6.95
CA ILE A 44 -2.35 18.18 -5.68
C ILE A 44 -2.80 16.72 -5.82
N MET A 45 -3.86 16.45 -6.60
CA MET A 45 -4.36 15.09 -6.80
C MET A 45 -3.35 14.21 -7.53
N ASP A 46 -2.68 14.74 -8.57
CA ASP A 46 -1.65 13.99 -9.30
C ASP A 46 -0.48 13.63 -8.39
N TYR A 47 -0.08 14.54 -7.50
CA TYR A 47 0.95 14.28 -6.50
C TYR A 47 0.55 13.19 -5.51
N VAL A 48 -0.66 13.29 -4.93
CA VAL A 48 -1.17 12.29 -3.98
C VAL A 48 -1.28 10.92 -4.63
N GLN A 49 -1.76 10.84 -5.88
CA GLN A 49 -1.80 9.59 -6.62
C GLN A 49 -0.42 9.01 -6.90
N ALA A 50 0.56 9.85 -7.24
CA ALA A 50 1.93 9.39 -7.41
C ALA A 50 2.47 8.76 -6.10
N LEU A 51 2.26 9.41 -4.96
CA LEU A 51 2.62 8.84 -3.66
C LEU A 51 1.89 7.52 -3.36
N PHE A 52 0.60 7.43 -3.68
CA PHE A 52 -0.17 6.19 -3.52
C PHE A 52 0.38 5.08 -4.40
N SER A 53 0.78 5.38 -5.64
CA SER A 53 1.41 4.42 -6.55
C SER A 53 2.78 3.92 -6.05
N PHE A 54 3.51 4.74 -5.29
CA PHE A 54 4.83 4.38 -4.75
C PHE A 54 4.73 3.47 -3.53
N PHE A 55 3.84 3.80 -2.59
CA PHE A 55 3.84 3.16 -1.27
C PHE A 55 2.57 2.35 -1.02
N ILE A 56 1.39 2.94 -1.29
CA ILE A 56 0.12 2.32 -0.92
C ILE A 56 -0.19 1.11 -1.80
N ALA A 57 0.01 1.22 -3.12
CA ALA A 57 -0.24 0.11 -4.03
C ALA A 57 0.61 -1.12 -3.69
N PRO A 58 1.95 -1.05 -3.56
CA PRO A 58 2.75 -2.19 -3.10
C PRO A 58 2.37 -2.69 -1.70
N LEU A 59 2.14 -1.79 -0.74
CA LEU A 59 1.73 -2.17 0.62
C LEU A 59 0.41 -2.93 0.63
N PHE A 60 -0.55 -2.52 -0.18
CA PHE A 60 -1.82 -3.21 -0.31
C PHE A 60 -1.62 -4.66 -0.78
N GLY A 61 -0.73 -4.90 -1.74
CA GLY A 61 -0.40 -6.25 -2.21
C GLY A 61 0.16 -7.15 -1.10
N THR A 62 1.13 -6.67 -0.34
CA THR A 62 1.73 -7.47 0.75
C THR A 62 0.77 -7.71 1.90
N VAL A 63 -0.01 -6.70 2.29
CA VAL A 63 -1.02 -6.81 3.37
C VAL A 63 -2.13 -7.76 2.96
N LEU A 64 -2.67 -7.63 1.76
CA LEU A 64 -3.75 -8.50 1.26
C LEU A 64 -3.29 -9.96 1.20
N LEU A 65 -2.09 -10.22 0.67
CA LEU A 65 -1.51 -11.56 0.69
C LEU A 65 -1.29 -12.06 2.12
N GLY A 66 -0.76 -11.22 3.02
CA GLY A 66 -0.56 -11.57 4.42
C GLY A 66 -1.86 -11.95 5.13
N MET A 67 -2.96 -11.27 4.82
CA MET A 67 -4.28 -11.55 5.39
C MET A 67 -4.93 -12.81 4.80
N LEU A 68 -4.72 -13.11 3.51
CA LEU A 68 -5.44 -14.17 2.81
C LEU A 68 -4.63 -15.46 2.62
N TRP A 69 -3.30 -15.41 2.71
CA TRP A 69 -2.44 -16.56 2.39
C TRP A 69 -1.46 -16.88 3.53
N LYS A 70 -1.71 -18.00 4.20
CA LYS A 70 -0.94 -18.50 5.36
C LYS A 70 0.56 -18.72 5.13
N ARG A 71 1.01 -18.77 3.88
CA ARG A 71 2.42 -19.03 3.54
C ARG A 71 3.26 -17.76 3.45
N VAL A 72 2.64 -16.57 3.46
CA VAL A 72 3.38 -15.31 3.38
C VAL A 72 4.34 -15.18 4.55
N THR A 73 5.60 -14.91 4.24
CA THR A 73 6.66 -14.76 5.24
C THR A 73 7.02 -13.29 5.43
N ALA A 74 7.61 -12.94 6.58
CA ALA A 74 8.10 -11.58 6.84
C ALA A 74 9.14 -11.14 5.79
N ALA A 75 10.01 -12.06 5.36
CA ALA A 75 10.96 -11.81 4.28
C ALA A 75 10.26 -11.57 2.94
N GLY A 76 9.23 -12.35 2.60
CA GLY A 76 8.45 -12.16 1.38
C GLY A 76 7.69 -10.83 1.36
N GLY A 77 7.10 -10.44 2.50
CA GLY A 77 6.48 -9.12 2.65
C GLY A 77 7.50 -7.98 2.49
N PHE A 78 8.67 -8.08 3.14
CA PHE A 78 9.71 -7.06 3.04
C PHE A 78 10.26 -6.91 1.61
N TRP A 79 10.70 -8.02 0.99
CA TRP A 79 11.29 -7.98 -0.35
C TRP A 79 10.26 -7.64 -1.42
N GLY A 80 9.01 -8.08 -1.28
CA GLY A 80 7.93 -7.69 -2.19
C GLY A 80 7.63 -6.20 -2.10
N LEU A 81 7.47 -5.65 -0.90
CA LEU A 81 7.24 -4.23 -0.71
C LEU A 81 8.40 -3.39 -1.24
N LEU A 82 9.65 -3.82 -0.99
CA LEU A 82 10.84 -3.14 -1.51
C LEU A 82 10.89 -3.18 -3.03
N ALA A 83 10.69 -4.34 -3.66
CA ALA A 83 10.68 -4.48 -5.11
C ALA A 83 9.53 -3.70 -5.78
N GLY A 84 8.34 -3.72 -5.19
CA GLY A 84 7.20 -2.92 -5.64
C GLY A 84 7.46 -1.42 -5.55
N THR A 85 8.03 -0.95 -4.44
CA THR A 85 8.37 0.47 -4.25
C THR A 85 9.46 0.91 -5.23
N VAL A 86 10.55 0.15 -5.35
CA VAL A 86 11.67 0.44 -6.25
C VAL A 86 11.23 0.40 -7.71
N SER A 87 10.40 -0.56 -8.11
CA SER A 87 9.85 -0.60 -9.47
C SER A 87 8.95 0.61 -9.76
N SER A 88 8.12 1.04 -8.80
CA SER A 88 7.28 2.23 -8.95
C SER A 88 8.10 3.51 -9.10
N VAL A 89 9.11 3.72 -8.25
CA VAL A 89 10.04 4.86 -8.36
C VAL A 89 10.84 4.78 -9.67
N GLY A 90 11.31 3.59 -10.05
CA GLY A 90 12.03 3.37 -11.31
C GLY A 90 11.19 3.73 -12.52
N MET A 91 9.94 3.27 -12.58
CA MET A 91 8.99 3.62 -13.64
C MET A 91 8.74 5.13 -13.71
N PHE A 92 8.56 5.80 -12.57
CA PHE A 92 8.40 7.26 -12.54
C PHE A 92 9.62 8.01 -13.08
N LEU A 93 10.84 7.58 -12.69
CA LEU A 93 12.06 8.17 -13.21
C LEU A 93 12.23 7.90 -14.71
N LEU A 94 11.92 6.68 -15.18
CA LEU A 94 12.01 6.31 -16.59
C LEU A 94 11.12 7.18 -17.48
N VAL A 95 9.87 7.42 -17.10
CA VAL A 95 8.97 8.32 -17.85
C VAL A 95 9.45 9.77 -17.82
N LYS A 96 10.04 10.19 -16.69
CA LYS A 96 10.57 11.55 -16.53
C LYS A 96 11.82 11.80 -17.40
N PHE A 97 12.67 10.79 -17.58
CA PHE A 97 13.87 10.88 -18.42
C PHE A 97 13.59 10.61 -19.90
N ASP A 98 12.73 9.64 -20.21
CA ASP A 98 12.29 9.33 -21.57
C ASP A 98 10.76 9.23 -21.63
N HIS A 99 10.15 10.28 -22.16
CA HIS A 99 8.70 10.37 -22.30
C HIS A 99 8.10 9.29 -23.23
N ARG A 100 8.93 8.61 -24.04
CA ARG A 100 8.49 7.47 -24.86
C ARG A 100 8.12 6.25 -24.01
N MET A 101 8.67 6.14 -22.79
CA MET A 101 8.30 5.07 -21.85
C MET A 101 6.86 5.17 -21.37
N LEU A 102 6.23 6.33 -21.51
CA LEU A 102 4.82 6.51 -21.23
C LEU A 102 3.95 5.53 -22.02
N ALA A 103 4.26 5.32 -23.31
CA ALA A 103 3.52 4.41 -24.17
C ALA A 103 3.63 2.94 -23.72
N TYR A 104 4.76 2.56 -23.12
CA TYR A 104 4.98 1.20 -22.63
C TYR A 104 4.32 0.96 -21.27
N ILE A 105 4.35 1.96 -20.38
CA ILE A 105 3.82 1.82 -19.01
C ILE A 105 2.31 2.04 -18.98
N ALA A 106 1.82 3.09 -19.63
CA ALA A 106 0.41 3.47 -19.66
C ALA A 106 -0.34 2.88 -20.87
N ILE A 107 0.32 2.06 -21.71
CA ILE A 107 -0.24 1.41 -22.91
C ILE A 107 -0.76 2.42 -23.96
N SER A 108 -0.51 3.73 -23.73
CA SER A 108 -0.96 4.83 -24.56
C SER A 108 0.05 5.97 -24.52
N SER A 109 0.43 6.47 -25.68
CA SER A 109 1.36 7.60 -25.82
C SER A 109 0.75 8.96 -25.46
N GLN A 110 -0.58 9.03 -25.29
CA GLN A 110 -1.31 10.25 -24.88
C GLN A 110 -1.92 10.12 -23.49
N ALA A 111 -1.43 9.19 -22.66
CA ALA A 111 -1.93 9.03 -21.31
C ALA A 111 -1.73 10.32 -20.48
N LYS A 112 -2.78 10.76 -19.79
CA LYS A 112 -2.66 11.83 -18.79
C LYS A 112 -1.91 11.29 -17.57
N ASP A 113 -1.27 12.19 -16.82
CA ASP A 113 -0.49 11.88 -15.61
C ASP A 113 -1.27 10.98 -14.61
N MET A 114 -2.58 11.23 -14.45
CA MET A 114 -3.46 10.38 -13.63
C MET A 114 -3.58 8.93 -14.13
N ALA A 115 -3.69 8.73 -15.46
CA ALA A 115 -3.75 7.39 -16.04
C ALA A 115 -2.40 6.67 -15.90
N GLU A 116 -1.30 7.37 -16.13
CA GLU A 116 0.05 6.84 -15.91
C GLU A 116 0.23 6.38 -14.45
N ASN A 117 -0.16 7.21 -13.47
CA ASN A 117 -0.05 6.87 -12.06
C ASN A 117 -0.83 5.59 -11.71
N MET A 118 -2.01 5.38 -12.30
CA MET A 118 -2.82 4.17 -12.12
C MET A 118 -2.15 2.93 -12.71
N TYR A 119 -1.65 3.00 -13.94
CA TYR A 119 -0.93 1.87 -14.55
C TYR A 119 0.36 1.55 -13.79
N ARG A 120 1.10 2.58 -13.36
CA ARG A 120 2.30 2.41 -12.53
C ARG A 120 1.98 1.74 -11.20
N ALA A 121 0.87 2.12 -10.56
CA ALA A 121 0.38 1.47 -9.35
C ALA A 121 0.02 -0.01 -9.59
N LEU A 122 -0.58 -0.33 -10.74
CA LEU A 122 -0.89 -1.71 -11.12
C LEU A 122 0.39 -2.54 -11.30
N TRP A 123 1.36 -2.03 -12.07
CA TRP A 123 2.62 -2.73 -12.30
C TRP A 123 3.43 -2.91 -11.02
N SER A 124 3.49 -1.88 -10.17
CA SER A 124 4.19 -1.97 -8.88
C SER A 124 3.53 -2.96 -7.92
N TRP A 125 2.19 -3.02 -7.91
CA TRP A 125 1.43 -4.01 -7.17
C TRP A 125 1.69 -5.43 -7.69
N LEU A 126 1.70 -5.64 -9.00
CA LEU A 126 2.00 -6.94 -9.61
C LEU A 126 3.43 -7.41 -9.26
N VAL A 127 4.43 -6.55 -9.41
CA VAL A 127 5.82 -6.85 -9.03
C VAL A 127 5.91 -7.21 -7.56
N CYS A 128 5.25 -6.42 -6.70
CA CYS A 128 5.19 -6.66 -5.26
C CYS A 128 4.63 -8.05 -4.94
N VAL A 129 3.45 -8.37 -5.49
CA VAL A 129 2.77 -9.66 -5.29
C VAL A 129 3.64 -10.82 -5.78
N ILE A 130 4.21 -10.72 -6.98
CA ILE A 130 5.06 -11.78 -7.55
C ILE A 130 6.28 -12.02 -6.66
N VAL A 131 7.00 -10.97 -6.26
CA VAL A 131 8.18 -11.10 -5.42
C VAL A 131 7.81 -11.64 -4.04
N THR A 132 6.72 -11.17 -3.43
CA THR A 132 6.23 -11.74 -2.16
C THR A 132 5.92 -13.22 -2.29
N VAL A 133 5.27 -13.65 -3.38
CA VAL A 133 4.93 -15.05 -3.62
C VAL A 133 6.18 -15.90 -3.81
N VAL A 134 7.10 -15.47 -4.68
CA VAL A 134 8.35 -16.18 -4.96
C VAL A 134 9.19 -16.30 -3.69
N VAL A 135 9.46 -15.20 -3.00
CA VAL A 135 10.29 -15.22 -1.79
C VAL A 135 9.62 -16.02 -0.67
N SER A 136 8.29 -15.93 -0.52
CA SER A 136 7.56 -16.75 0.46
C SER A 136 7.56 -18.24 0.12
N ALA A 137 7.64 -18.61 -1.16
CA ALA A 137 7.75 -20.01 -1.57
C ALA A 137 9.10 -20.63 -1.17
N PHE A 138 10.19 -19.84 -1.24
CA PHE A 138 11.56 -20.24 -0.91
C PHE A 138 11.98 -19.97 0.54
N THR A 139 11.14 -19.35 1.37
CA THR A 139 11.43 -19.06 2.78
C THR A 139 10.58 -19.90 3.72
N ARG A 140 11.01 -19.97 4.99
CA ARG A 140 10.32 -20.78 6.00
C ARG A 140 9.04 -20.07 6.47
N PRO A 141 7.85 -20.68 6.30
CA PRO A 141 6.60 -20.12 6.81
C PRO A 141 6.56 -20.16 8.34
N LYS A 142 5.79 -19.24 8.93
CA LYS A 142 5.53 -19.25 10.37
C LYS A 142 4.60 -20.40 10.77
N PRO A 143 4.67 -20.89 12.02
CA PRO A 143 3.71 -21.85 12.56
C PRO A 143 2.27 -21.32 12.46
N VAL A 144 1.30 -22.21 12.22
CA VAL A 144 -0.11 -21.83 12.01
C VAL A 144 -0.72 -21.20 13.26
N GLU A 145 -0.21 -21.57 14.43
CA GLU A 145 -0.61 -21.06 15.74
C GLU A 145 -0.32 -19.56 15.88
N GLU A 146 0.79 -19.07 15.33
CA GLU A 146 1.12 -17.64 15.29
C GLU A 146 0.23 -16.86 14.30
N LEU A 147 -0.44 -17.54 13.37
CA LEU A 147 -1.26 -16.93 12.32
C LEU A 147 -2.74 -16.81 12.73
N ARG A 148 -3.13 -17.42 13.85
CA ARG A 148 -4.50 -17.37 14.37
C ARG A 148 -4.85 -15.93 14.77
N GLY A 149 -5.93 -15.39 14.22
CA GLY A 149 -6.34 -14.00 14.41
C GLY A 149 -5.68 -12.99 13.45
N LEU A 150 -4.71 -13.42 12.64
CA LEU A 150 -4.00 -12.57 11.67
C LEU A 150 -4.35 -12.93 10.23
N VAL A 151 -4.51 -14.22 9.93
CA VAL A 151 -4.83 -14.72 8.60
C VAL A 151 -6.27 -15.23 8.58
N TYR A 152 -7.02 -14.84 7.56
CA TYR A 152 -8.44 -15.21 7.39
C TYR A 152 -8.64 -16.72 7.45
N GLY A 153 -7.82 -17.49 6.73
CA GLY A 153 -7.91 -18.97 6.70
C GLY A 153 -7.50 -19.68 7.99
N CYS A 154 -6.94 -18.97 8.98
CA CYS A 154 -6.52 -19.52 10.27
C CYS A 154 -7.36 -18.99 11.43
N THR A 155 -8.35 -18.12 11.16
CA THR A 155 -9.15 -17.43 12.17
C THR A 155 -10.59 -17.91 12.10
N GLU A 156 -11.13 -18.35 13.24
CA GLU A 156 -12.56 -18.67 13.34
C GLU A 156 -13.37 -17.38 13.34
N LEU A 157 -14.16 -17.17 12.28
CA LEU A 157 -15.00 -15.99 12.15
C LEU A 157 -16.33 -16.20 12.89
N PRO A 158 -16.82 -15.18 13.62
CA PRO A 158 -18.13 -15.25 14.25
C PRO A 158 -19.23 -15.51 13.22
N LYS A 159 -20.10 -16.49 13.49
CA LYS A 159 -21.22 -16.81 12.59
C LYS A 159 -22.36 -15.79 12.78
N GLU A 160 -22.64 -15.02 11.73
CA GLU A 160 -23.68 -13.97 11.73
C GLU A 160 -25.11 -14.49 11.47
N GLY A 161 -25.29 -15.81 11.34
CA GLY A 161 -26.59 -16.42 10.99
C GLY A 161 -27.72 -16.12 11.96
N HIS A 162 -27.39 -15.79 13.22
CA HIS A 162 -28.34 -15.44 14.27
C HIS A 162 -28.83 -13.98 14.20
N LEU A 163 -28.22 -13.12 13.37
CA LEU A 163 -28.56 -11.70 13.26
C LEU A 163 -29.65 -11.47 12.20
N PRO A 164 -30.60 -10.54 12.43
CA PRO A 164 -31.52 -10.02 11.42
C PRO A 164 -30.77 -9.43 10.22
N LEU A 165 -31.37 -9.45 9.03
CA LEU A 165 -30.74 -9.01 7.77
C LEU A 165 -30.11 -7.60 7.85
N TRP A 166 -30.78 -6.61 8.46
CA TRP A 166 -30.26 -5.24 8.56
C TRP A 166 -29.07 -5.08 9.53
N LYS A 167 -28.81 -6.06 10.41
CA LYS A 167 -27.64 -6.08 11.29
C LYS A 167 -26.45 -6.79 10.65
N ARG A 168 -26.65 -7.45 9.50
CA ARG A 168 -25.56 -8.11 8.76
C ARG A 168 -24.84 -7.09 7.88
N PRO A 169 -23.51 -6.97 7.98
CA PRO A 169 -22.72 -6.06 7.14
C PRO A 169 -22.97 -6.27 5.63
N ILE A 170 -23.24 -7.52 5.21
CA ILE A 170 -23.45 -7.86 3.81
C ILE A 170 -24.69 -7.19 3.19
N PHE A 171 -25.73 -6.93 4.00
CA PHE A 171 -26.95 -6.27 3.54
C PHE A 171 -26.67 -4.82 3.13
N TRP A 172 -25.96 -4.08 3.97
CA TRP A 172 -25.54 -2.71 3.66
C TRP A 172 -24.51 -2.67 2.54
N GLY A 173 -23.58 -3.64 2.49
CA GLY A 173 -22.66 -3.79 1.37
C GLY A 173 -23.39 -3.97 0.03
N ALA A 174 -24.45 -4.78 -0.01
CA ALA A 174 -25.26 -4.97 -1.21
C ALA A 174 -26.04 -3.71 -1.61
N ILE A 175 -26.61 -2.98 -0.65
CA ILE A 175 -27.28 -1.68 -0.90
C ILE A 175 -26.29 -0.67 -1.48
N SER A 176 -25.10 -0.54 -0.88
CA SER A 176 -24.07 0.36 -1.37
C SER A 176 -23.60 -0.03 -2.77
N ALA A 177 -23.43 -1.33 -3.05
CA ALA A 177 -23.06 -1.82 -4.37
C ALA A 177 -24.15 -1.53 -5.42
N ALA A 178 -25.43 -1.74 -5.08
CA ALA A 178 -26.54 -1.40 -5.97
C ALA A 178 -26.61 0.10 -6.26
N GLY A 179 -26.45 0.94 -5.22
CA GLY A 179 -26.38 2.40 -5.39
C GLY A 179 -25.23 2.81 -6.30
N PHE A 180 -24.05 2.22 -6.13
CA PHE A 180 -22.90 2.48 -7.00
C PHE A 180 -23.18 2.11 -8.47
N LEU A 181 -23.77 0.94 -8.73
CA LEU A 181 -24.13 0.51 -10.09
C LEU A 181 -25.19 1.43 -10.74
N ILE A 182 -26.19 1.87 -9.97
CA ILE A 182 -27.22 2.79 -10.45
C ILE A 182 -26.60 4.14 -10.82
N LEU A 183 -25.75 4.69 -9.95
CA LEU A 183 -25.06 5.96 -10.23
C LEU A 183 -24.20 5.83 -11.49
N GLN A 184 -23.44 4.74 -11.62
CA GLN A 184 -22.67 4.49 -12.83
C GLN A 184 -23.58 4.42 -14.06
N TRP A 185 -24.72 3.76 -14.00
CA TRP A 185 -25.65 3.71 -15.14
C TRP A 185 -26.25 5.08 -15.50
N ILE A 186 -26.49 5.97 -14.53
CA ILE A 186 -27.05 7.30 -14.76
C ILE A 186 -26.01 8.28 -15.35
N PHE A 187 -24.76 8.21 -14.88
CA PHE A 187 -23.72 9.19 -15.20
C PHE A 187 -22.72 8.75 -16.28
N TRP A 188 -22.84 7.52 -16.77
CA TRP A 188 -22.06 6.98 -17.88
C TRP A 188 -22.68 7.34 -19.22
#